data_AF-A0A961I887-F1
#
_entry.id   AF-A0A961I887-F1
#
_cell.length_a   1.000
_cell.length_b   1.000
_cell.length_c   1.000
_cell.angle_alpha   90.00
_cell.angle_beta   90.00
_cell.angle_gamma   90.00
#
_symmetry.space_group_name_H-M   'P 1'
#
loop_
_entity.id
_entity.type
_entity.pdbx_description
1 polymer ?
#
loop_
_entity_poly.entity_id
_entity_poly.type
_entity_poly.pdbx_seq_one_letter_code
_entity_poly.pdbx_strand_id
1 'polypeptide(L)'
;MQIYSQPYSRKTGRLHVTLTRKSDRYVLSVQSPYDRPETLYRLCAVLFVYDWTILHAHIHSLSADYTKAGIKDSFLIRPVEGHQVDELKFGSMMADLEMLLFEQPVVSEYIQSRHGSADFTATGHGDVLFELDGHQITTVTEDRHGIAMEICRIFVEHGLDIHEARLHTDVQKHVRDTFLIDANEKRLHDARFRERLRADLMRIL
;
A
#
# COMPACT_ATOMS: atom_id res chain seq x y z
N MET A 1 -1.53 26.89 -15.61
CA MET A 1 -1.86 27.51 -14.31
C MET A 1 -2.30 26.40 -13.37
N GLN A 2 -1.44 26.00 -12.43
CA GLN A 2 -1.68 24.87 -11.54
C GLN A 2 -2.51 25.38 -10.35
N ILE A 3 -3.82 25.14 -10.37
CA ILE A 3 -4.72 25.54 -9.29
C ILE A 3 -4.54 24.53 -8.15
N TYR A 4 -3.67 24.83 -7.21
CA TYR A 4 -3.59 24.08 -5.95
C TYR A 4 -4.78 24.49 -5.08
N SER A 5 -5.67 23.55 -4.76
CA SER A 5 -6.61 23.76 -3.65
C SER A 5 -5.84 23.76 -2.32
N GLN A 6 -6.37 24.40 -1.28
CA GLN A 6 -5.79 24.24 0.06
C GLN A 6 -5.69 22.74 0.39
N PRO A 7 -4.54 22.27 0.91
CA PRO A 7 -4.39 20.87 1.26
C PRO A 7 -5.26 20.55 2.47
N TYR A 8 -5.90 19.38 2.48
CA TYR A 8 -6.41 18.83 3.72
C TYR A 8 -5.23 18.38 4.57
N SER A 9 -5.20 18.74 5.86
CA SER A 9 -4.13 18.34 6.77
C SER A 9 -4.72 18.09 8.15
N ARG A 10 -4.47 16.90 8.70
CA ARG A 10 -4.90 16.54 10.04
C ARG A 10 -3.76 15.85 10.77
N LYS A 11 -3.49 16.33 11.99
CA LYS A 11 -2.44 15.82 12.86
C LYS A 11 -3.03 15.44 14.20
N THR A 12 -2.67 14.26 14.67
CA THR A 12 -2.93 13.77 16.02
C THR A 12 -1.61 13.53 16.73
N GLY A 13 -1.64 13.03 17.98
CA GLY A 13 -0.42 12.70 18.71
C GLY A 13 0.41 11.58 18.06
N ARG A 14 -0.19 10.79 17.17
CA ARG A 14 0.42 9.59 16.60
C ARG A 14 0.51 9.60 15.07
N LEU A 15 -0.23 10.46 14.38
CA LEU A 15 -0.33 10.45 12.92
C LEU A 15 -0.51 11.85 12.36
N HIS A 16 0.17 12.15 11.25
CA HIS A 16 -0.05 13.35 10.46
C HIS A 16 -0.30 12.94 9.01
N VAL A 17 -1.48 13.28 8.51
CA VAL A 17 -1.89 13.02 7.14
C VAL A 17 -2.12 14.33 6.41
N THR A 18 -1.58 14.44 5.21
CA THR A 18 -1.89 15.54 4.29
C THR A 18 -2.39 15.00 2.96
N LEU A 19 -3.36 15.69 2.37
CA LEU A 19 -3.89 15.37 1.05
C LEU A 19 -3.89 16.64 0.20
N THR A 20 -3.01 16.67 -0.79
CA THR A 20 -2.86 17.81 -1.71
C THR A 20 -3.37 17.45 -3.09
N ARG A 21 -4.35 18.20 -3.59
CA ARG A 21 -4.85 18.00 -4.96
C ARG A 21 -3.82 18.50 -5.99
N LYS A 22 -3.63 17.72 -7.05
CA LYS A 22 -2.88 18.06 -8.26
C LYS A 22 -3.71 17.66 -9.47
N SER A 23 -4.51 18.60 -10.01
CA SER A 23 -5.45 18.35 -11.11
C SER A 23 -6.54 17.32 -10.75
N ASP A 24 -6.51 16.14 -11.36
CA ASP A 24 -7.40 14.99 -11.18
C ASP A 24 -6.83 13.95 -10.20
N ARG A 25 -5.65 14.21 -9.64
CA ARG A 25 -4.92 13.32 -8.73
C ARG A 25 -4.73 13.99 -7.38
N TYR A 26 -4.37 13.18 -6.40
CA TYR A 26 -4.01 13.66 -5.07
C TYR A 26 -2.68 13.08 -4.63
N VAL A 27 -1.91 13.87 -3.90
CA VAL A 27 -0.75 13.39 -3.16
C VAL A 27 -1.18 13.24 -1.71
N LEU A 28 -1.29 12.00 -1.26
CA LEU A 28 -1.44 11.63 0.14
C LEU A 28 -0.05 11.49 0.75
N SER A 29 0.21 12.17 1.86
CA SER A 29 1.40 11.93 2.68
C SER A 29 0.97 11.46 4.06
N VAL A 30 1.57 10.39 4.54
CA VAL A 30 1.29 9.78 5.83
C VAL A 30 2.56 9.75 6.66
N GLN A 31 2.53 10.37 7.83
CA GLN A 31 3.68 10.47 8.72
C GLN A 31 3.32 10.02 10.12
N SER A 32 4.07 9.07 10.67
CA SER A 32 3.96 8.65 12.06
C SER A 32 5.35 8.49 12.66
N PRO A 33 5.57 8.84 13.94
CA PRO A 33 6.80 8.48 14.63
C PRO A 33 6.86 6.98 14.97
N TYR A 34 5.81 6.22 14.66
CA TYR A 34 5.74 4.78 14.87
C TYR A 34 5.62 4.08 13.54
N ASP A 35 6.41 3.03 13.36
CA ASP A 35 6.21 2.01 12.35
C ASP A 35 5.86 0.69 13.05
N ARG A 36 5.17 -0.19 12.33
CA ARG A 36 4.68 -1.48 12.81
C ARG A 36 4.71 -2.47 11.66
N PRO A 37 4.76 -3.78 11.95
CA PRO A 37 4.50 -4.78 10.94
C PRO A 37 3.18 -4.50 10.23
N GLU A 38 3.13 -4.81 8.93
CA GLU A 38 1.93 -4.69 8.09
C GLU A 38 1.46 -3.24 7.84
N THR A 39 2.23 -2.20 8.20
CA THR A 39 1.84 -0.80 7.98
C THR A 39 1.41 -0.57 6.53
N LEU A 40 2.23 -1.00 5.55
CA LEU A 40 1.91 -0.80 4.14
C LEU A 40 0.62 -1.54 3.73
N TYR A 41 0.40 -2.76 4.21
CA TYR A 41 -0.84 -3.50 3.95
C TYR A 41 -2.06 -2.72 4.45
N ARG A 42 -1.98 -2.20 5.68
CA ARG A 42 -3.05 -1.41 6.31
C ARG A 42 -3.31 -0.09 5.58
N LEU A 43 -2.26 0.61 5.15
CA LEU A 43 -2.38 1.81 4.31
C LEU A 43 -3.09 1.49 3.00
N CYS A 44 -2.63 0.46 2.29
CA CYS A 44 -3.24 0.01 1.04
C CYS A 44 -4.70 -0.43 1.22
N ALA A 45 -5.06 -1.04 2.36
CA ALA A 45 -6.43 -1.41 2.68
C ALA A 45 -7.36 -0.20 2.83
N VAL A 46 -6.91 0.88 3.49
CA VAL A 46 -7.70 2.13 3.53
C VAL A 46 -7.83 2.72 2.12
N LEU A 47 -6.76 2.79 1.35
CA LEU A 47 -6.83 3.31 -0.02
C LEU A 47 -7.80 2.52 -0.91
N PHE A 48 -7.80 1.19 -0.74
CA PHE A 48 -8.75 0.30 -1.40
C PHE A 48 -10.21 0.62 -1.02
N VAL A 49 -10.50 0.68 0.29
CA VAL A 49 -11.85 0.96 0.81
C VAL A 49 -12.41 2.30 0.35
N TYR A 50 -11.55 3.30 0.12
CA TYR A 50 -11.98 4.63 -0.33
C TYR A 50 -12.07 4.78 -1.86
N ASP A 51 -11.88 3.67 -2.59
CA ASP A 51 -11.83 3.59 -4.05
C ASP A 51 -10.75 4.50 -4.66
N TRP A 52 -9.55 4.48 -4.06
CA TRP A 52 -8.39 5.24 -4.51
C TRP A 52 -7.34 4.31 -5.11
N THR A 53 -7.16 4.41 -6.43
CA THR A 53 -6.09 3.71 -7.14
C THR A 53 -4.76 4.38 -6.85
N ILE A 54 -3.76 3.58 -6.50
CA ILE A 54 -2.38 4.04 -6.36
C ILE A 54 -1.78 4.15 -7.76
N LEU A 55 -1.32 5.34 -8.11
CA LEU A 55 -0.54 5.54 -9.33
C LEU A 55 0.92 5.36 -9.01
N HIS A 56 1.46 6.15 -8.08
CA HIS A 56 2.85 6.01 -7.62
C HIS A 56 2.87 5.99 -6.10
N ALA A 57 3.76 5.20 -5.50
CA ALA A 57 4.04 5.31 -4.08
C ALA A 57 5.53 5.16 -3.80
N HIS A 58 5.97 5.84 -2.74
CA HIS A 58 7.31 5.72 -2.20
C HIS A 58 7.19 5.53 -0.70
N ILE A 59 7.57 4.33 -0.26
CA ILE A 59 7.38 3.83 1.10
C ILE A 59 8.75 3.58 1.69
N HIS A 60 9.04 4.21 2.82
CA HIS A 60 10.33 4.11 3.50
C HIS A 60 10.07 3.80 4.96
N SER A 61 10.28 2.55 5.37
CA SER A 61 10.47 2.21 6.77
C SER A 61 11.87 2.63 7.18
N LEU A 62 11.96 3.56 8.13
CA LEU A 62 13.23 4.20 8.49
C LEU A 62 14.17 3.29 9.32
N SER A 63 13.75 2.09 9.72
CA SER A 63 14.57 1.16 10.50
C SER A 63 13.92 -0.23 10.64
N ALA A 64 14.73 -1.30 10.60
CA ALA A 64 14.30 -2.67 10.93
C ALA A 64 13.86 -2.84 12.40
N ASP A 65 14.24 -1.90 13.27
CA ASP A 65 13.72 -1.77 14.63
C ASP A 65 12.52 -0.80 14.62
N TYR A 66 11.30 -1.34 14.54
CA TYR A 66 10.04 -0.60 14.58
C TYR A 66 9.86 0.27 15.82
N THR A 67 10.60 0.00 16.91
CA THR A 67 10.53 0.84 18.12
C THR A 67 11.23 2.18 17.93
N LYS A 68 12.03 2.32 16.86
CA LYS A 68 12.80 3.51 16.51
C LYS A 68 12.50 4.03 15.10
N ALA A 69 11.77 3.27 14.29
CA ALA A 69 11.34 3.67 12.96
C ALA A 69 10.02 4.43 13.03
N GLY A 70 9.95 5.56 12.32
CA GLY A 70 8.70 6.17 11.92
C GLY A 70 8.44 5.91 10.44
N ILE A 71 7.20 6.15 10.00
CA ILE A 71 6.85 6.10 8.58
C ILE A 71 6.79 7.52 8.00
N LYS A 72 7.20 7.63 6.75
CA LYS A 72 7.05 8.84 5.94
C LYS A 72 6.72 8.42 4.51
N ASP A 73 5.47 8.04 4.33
CA ASP A 73 4.99 7.45 3.09
C ASP A 73 4.28 8.48 2.24
N SER A 74 4.45 8.38 0.93
CA SER A 74 3.75 9.22 -0.02
C SER A 74 3.13 8.40 -1.13
N PHE A 75 1.87 8.69 -1.42
CA PHE A 75 1.08 8.06 -2.46
C PHE A 75 0.54 9.13 -3.39
N LEU A 76 0.85 9.02 -4.69
CA LEU A 76 0.10 9.66 -5.75
C LEU A 76 -1.09 8.75 -6.07
N ILE A 77 -2.29 9.22 -5.78
CA ILE A 77 -3.52 8.46 -5.90
C ILE A 77 -4.51 9.15 -6.84
N ARG A 78 -5.45 8.37 -7.36
CA ARG A 78 -6.59 8.85 -8.16
C ARG A 78 -7.88 8.14 -7.71
N PRO A 79 -8.96 8.88 -7.38
CA PRO A 79 -10.26 8.28 -7.13
C PRO A 79 -10.80 7.55 -8.37
N VAL A 80 -11.36 6.35 -8.21
CA VAL A 80 -11.91 5.52 -9.30
C VAL A 80 -13.09 6.21 -10.00
N GLU A 81 -13.98 6.85 -9.24
CA GLU A 81 -15.19 7.49 -9.79
C GLU A 81 -15.01 8.98 -10.14
N GLY A 82 -13.79 9.52 -10.10
CA GLY A 82 -13.53 10.94 -10.43
C GLY A 82 -14.14 11.97 -9.47
N HIS A 83 -14.89 11.53 -8.44
CA HIS A 83 -15.41 12.39 -7.39
C HIS A 83 -14.26 13.06 -6.62
N GLN A 84 -14.39 14.38 -6.43
CA GLN A 84 -13.43 15.14 -5.63
C GLN A 84 -13.52 14.69 -4.17
N VAL A 85 -12.37 14.58 -3.50
CA VAL A 85 -12.32 14.35 -2.06
C VAL A 85 -12.76 15.62 -1.33
N ASP A 86 -13.78 15.50 -0.50
CA ASP A 86 -14.25 16.56 0.41
C ASP A 86 -13.71 16.35 1.83
N GLU A 87 -14.02 17.31 2.72
CA GLU A 87 -13.54 17.30 4.11
C GLU A 87 -14.11 16.13 4.91
N LEU A 88 -15.35 15.73 4.64
CA LEU A 88 -16.01 14.61 5.33
C LEU A 88 -15.33 13.29 4.97
N LYS A 89 -15.12 13.01 3.67
CA LYS A 89 -14.44 11.80 3.18
C LYS A 89 -12.99 11.77 3.67
N PHE A 90 -12.27 12.90 3.66
CA PHE A 90 -10.93 12.99 4.25
C PHE A 90 -10.94 12.72 5.77
N GLY A 91 -11.93 13.27 6.48
CA GLY A 91 -12.11 13.07 7.93
C GLY A 91 -12.37 11.62 8.31
N SER A 92 -13.22 10.91 7.55
CA SER A 92 -13.48 9.48 7.70
C SER A 92 -12.24 8.65 7.38
N MET A 93 -11.53 8.96 6.28
CA MET A 93 -10.31 8.26 5.89
C MET A 93 -9.22 8.39 6.96
N MET A 94 -9.08 9.59 7.54
CA MET A 94 -8.18 9.81 8.66
C MET A 94 -8.53 8.91 9.85
N ALA A 95 -9.80 8.81 10.23
CA ALA A 95 -10.23 7.98 11.35
C ALA A 95 -9.93 6.49 11.11
N ASP A 96 -10.15 6.02 9.88
CA ASP A 96 -9.85 4.64 9.49
C ASP A 96 -8.34 4.35 9.49
N LEU A 97 -7.50 5.31 9.06
CA LEU A 97 -6.04 5.20 9.17
C LEU A 97 -5.59 5.10 10.64
N GLU A 98 -6.14 5.93 11.53
CA GLU A 98 -5.79 5.86 12.95
C GLU A 98 -6.17 4.51 13.57
N MET A 99 -7.37 4.03 13.28
CA MET A 99 -7.88 2.76 13.78
C MET A 99 -7.04 1.58 13.24
N LEU A 100 -6.80 1.51 11.92
CA LEU A 100 -6.03 0.38 11.37
C LEU A 100 -4.57 0.37 11.84
N LEU A 101 -3.92 1.52 11.97
CA LEU A 101 -2.50 1.60 12.31
C LEU A 101 -2.24 1.44 13.82
N PHE A 102 -3.14 1.94 14.68
CA PHE A 102 -2.89 1.99 16.13
C PHE A 102 -3.81 1.13 16.99
N GLU A 103 -5.00 0.77 16.51
CA GLU A 103 -5.91 -0.16 17.21
C GLU A 103 -5.78 -1.58 16.66
N GLN A 104 -5.18 -1.72 15.47
CA GLN A 104 -4.80 -2.97 14.83
C GLN A 104 -5.89 -4.06 14.77
N PRO A 105 -7.12 -3.76 14.33
CA PRO A 105 -8.09 -4.82 14.08
C PRO A 105 -7.66 -5.66 12.86
N VAL A 106 -8.38 -6.76 12.67
CA VAL A 106 -8.20 -7.66 11.53
C VAL A 106 -8.60 -6.93 10.24
N VAL A 107 -7.66 -6.82 9.31
CA VAL A 107 -7.85 -6.02 8.08
C VAL A 107 -8.96 -6.57 7.19
N SER A 108 -9.14 -7.90 7.14
CA SER A 108 -10.23 -8.51 6.36
C SER A 108 -11.62 -8.14 6.88
N GLU A 109 -11.79 -8.04 8.20
CA GLU A 109 -13.05 -7.60 8.82
C GLU A 109 -13.31 -6.12 8.51
N TYR A 110 -12.27 -5.29 8.57
CA TYR A 110 -12.36 -3.89 8.16
C TYR A 110 -12.84 -3.75 6.71
N ILE A 111 -12.19 -4.45 5.77
CA ILE A 111 -12.56 -4.40 4.35
C ILE A 111 -14.01 -4.86 4.17
N GLN A 112 -14.38 -5.99 4.77
CA GLN A 112 -15.74 -6.53 4.67
C GLN A 112 -16.79 -5.54 5.20
N SER A 113 -16.50 -4.85 6.31
CA SER A 113 -17.42 -3.90 6.94
C SER A 113 -17.62 -2.60 6.15
N ARG A 114 -16.62 -2.19 5.35
CA ARG A 114 -16.60 -0.87 4.68
C ARG A 114 -16.80 -0.92 3.17
N HIS A 115 -16.34 -1.99 2.51
CA HIS A 115 -16.34 -2.12 1.05
C HIS A 115 -17.15 -3.33 0.56
N GLY A 116 -17.49 -4.27 1.45
CA GLY A 116 -18.25 -5.47 1.13
C GLY A 116 -17.37 -6.67 0.77
N SER A 117 -17.92 -7.63 0.01
CA SER A 117 -17.15 -8.76 -0.52
C SER A 117 -16.32 -8.27 -1.69
N ALA A 118 -15.00 -8.30 -1.54
CA ALA A 118 -14.11 -7.98 -2.62
C ALA A 118 -13.78 -9.27 -3.38
N ASP A 119 -14.41 -9.44 -4.54
CA ASP A 119 -14.07 -10.51 -5.47
C ASP A 119 -12.76 -10.16 -6.16
N PHE A 120 -11.68 -10.74 -5.67
CA PHE A 120 -10.32 -10.52 -6.16
C PHE A 120 -9.88 -11.58 -7.16
N THR A 121 -10.77 -11.99 -8.06
CA THR A 121 -10.43 -12.99 -9.05
C THR A 121 -9.51 -12.39 -10.11
N ALA A 122 -8.29 -12.91 -10.22
CA ALA A 122 -7.36 -12.49 -11.26
C ALA A 122 -7.85 -12.91 -12.64
N THR A 123 -7.80 -11.97 -13.58
CA THR A 123 -7.96 -12.22 -15.01
C THR A 123 -6.73 -11.76 -15.81
N GLY A 124 -5.61 -11.48 -15.12
CA GLY A 124 -4.44 -10.79 -15.68
C GLY A 124 -3.33 -11.71 -16.22
N HIS A 125 -2.38 -11.07 -16.92
CA HIS A 125 -1.09 -11.63 -17.28
C HIS A 125 0.00 -10.88 -16.52
N GLY A 126 0.58 -11.49 -15.49
CA GLY A 126 1.66 -10.89 -14.71
C GLY A 126 2.92 -11.74 -14.58
N ASP A 127 3.91 -11.21 -13.88
CA ASP A 127 5.15 -11.91 -13.54
C ASP A 127 5.72 -11.42 -12.20
N VAL A 128 6.58 -12.25 -11.61
CA VAL A 128 7.30 -11.97 -10.35
C VAL A 128 8.80 -12.22 -10.55
N LEU A 129 9.64 -11.24 -10.24
CA LEU A 129 11.08 -11.39 -10.23
C LEU A 129 11.61 -11.39 -8.79
N PHE A 130 12.53 -12.31 -8.50
CA PHE A 130 13.24 -12.38 -7.22
C PHE A 130 14.70 -12.00 -7.44
N GLU A 131 15.16 -10.95 -6.78
CA GLU A 131 16.56 -10.52 -6.73
C GLU A 131 17.11 -10.81 -5.34
N LEU A 132 17.73 -11.99 -5.17
CA LEU A 132 18.05 -12.55 -3.86
C LEU A 132 19.10 -11.73 -3.09
N ASP A 133 20.17 -11.31 -3.77
CA ASP A 133 21.24 -10.54 -3.13
C ASP A 133 20.75 -9.17 -2.63
N GLY A 134 19.77 -8.61 -3.34
CA GLY A 134 19.11 -7.35 -2.97
C GLY A 134 17.90 -7.52 -2.06
N HIS A 135 17.51 -8.74 -1.68
CA HIS A 135 16.26 -9.04 -0.95
C HIS A 135 15.03 -8.36 -1.57
N GLN A 136 15.03 -8.26 -2.89
CA GLN A 136 14.05 -7.49 -3.64
C GLN A 136 13.10 -8.43 -4.40
N ILE A 137 11.82 -8.11 -4.36
CA ILE A 137 10.78 -8.74 -5.15
C ILE A 137 10.16 -7.69 -6.06
N THR A 138 10.09 -7.97 -7.35
CA THR A 138 9.38 -7.12 -8.31
C THR A 138 8.17 -7.86 -8.86
N THR A 139 7.03 -7.20 -8.92
CA THR A 139 5.81 -7.71 -9.56
C THR A 139 5.46 -6.85 -10.76
N VAL A 140 4.96 -7.48 -11.81
CA VAL A 140 4.47 -6.82 -13.02
C VAL A 140 3.10 -7.39 -13.35
N THR A 141 2.12 -6.53 -13.61
CA THR A 141 0.75 -6.94 -14.02
C THR A 141 0.01 -5.75 -14.64
N GLU A 142 -1.22 -5.96 -15.09
CA GLU A 142 -2.15 -4.88 -15.42
C GLU A 142 -2.73 -4.26 -14.15
N ASP A 143 -2.90 -2.93 -14.16
CA ASP A 143 -3.46 -2.19 -13.04
C ASP A 143 -4.92 -2.53 -12.82
N ARG A 144 -5.23 -2.94 -11.60
CA ARG A 144 -6.59 -3.13 -11.10
C ARG A 144 -6.70 -2.61 -9.69
N HIS A 145 -7.88 -2.10 -9.37
CA HIS A 145 -8.16 -1.58 -8.02
C HIS A 145 -7.90 -2.66 -6.97
N GLY A 146 -7.10 -2.33 -5.95
CA GLY A 146 -6.74 -3.25 -4.86
C GLY A 146 -5.51 -4.12 -5.10
N ILE A 147 -4.86 -4.10 -6.28
CA ILE A 147 -3.71 -5.00 -6.55
C ILE A 147 -2.57 -4.85 -5.54
N ALA A 148 -2.19 -3.61 -5.20
CA ALA A 148 -1.14 -3.35 -4.21
C ALA A 148 -1.52 -3.84 -2.81
N MET A 149 -2.80 -3.72 -2.43
CA MET A 149 -3.31 -4.22 -1.15
C MET A 149 -3.21 -5.75 -1.09
N GLU A 150 -3.54 -6.44 -2.17
CA GLU A 150 -3.46 -7.89 -2.23
C GLU A 150 -2.04 -8.44 -2.27
N ILE A 151 -1.12 -7.78 -2.99
CA ILE A 151 0.30 -8.13 -2.95
C ILE A 151 0.81 -7.99 -1.51
N CYS A 152 0.48 -6.89 -0.84
CA CYS A 152 0.86 -6.69 0.56
C CYS A 152 0.23 -7.74 1.49
N ARG A 153 -1.04 -8.14 1.26
CA ARG A 153 -1.69 -9.21 2.01
C ARG A 153 -0.90 -10.52 1.90
N ILE A 154 -0.49 -10.90 0.69
CA ILE A 154 0.28 -12.13 0.46
C ILE A 154 1.63 -12.06 1.19
N PHE A 155 2.33 -10.92 1.18
CA PHE A 155 3.56 -10.79 1.96
C PHE A 155 3.31 -10.98 3.46
N VAL A 156 2.26 -10.38 4.01
CA VAL A 156 1.87 -10.57 5.42
C VAL A 156 1.51 -12.03 5.73
N GLU A 157 0.76 -12.71 4.85
CA GLU A 157 0.40 -14.14 5.01
C GLU A 157 1.62 -15.07 4.99
N HIS A 158 2.66 -14.71 4.24
CA HIS A 158 3.95 -15.38 4.26
C HIS A 158 4.87 -14.93 5.41
N GLY A 159 4.40 -13.98 6.23
CA GLY A 159 5.16 -13.39 7.35
C GLY A 159 6.38 -12.61 6.88
N LEU A 160 6.33 -12.03 5.69
CA LEU A 160 7.36 -11.15 5.15
C LEU A 160 7.05 -9.71 5.53
N ASP A 161 8.09 -8.98 5.88
CA ASP A 161 7.99 -7.54 6.10
C ASP A 161 8.64 -6.74 4.98
N ILE A 162 8.03 -5.59 4.68
CA ILE A 162 8.41 -4.70 3.59
C ILE A 162 9.10 -3.47 4.18
N HIS A 163 10.41 -3.35 3.98
CA HIS A 163 11.18 -2.19 4.46
C HIS A 163 11.08 -0.99 3.50
N GLU A 164 11.14 -1.23 2.19
CA GLU A 164 10.95 -0.20 1.17
C GLU A 164 9.99 -0.73 0.12
N ALA A 165 9.11 0.14 -0.38
CA ALA A 165 8.32 -0.19 -1.56
C ALA A 165 8.27 1.00 -2.52
N ARG A 166 8.30 0.66 -3.80
CA ARG A 166 8.04 1.58 -4.90
C ARG A 166 6.91 1.00 -5.72
N LEU A 167 5.76 1.65 -5.66
CA LEU A 167 4.60 1.26 -6.44
C LEU A 167 4.51 2.15 -7.67
N HIS A 168 4.29 1.58 -8.84
CA HIS A 168 4.27 2.34 -10.08
C HIS A 168 3.30 1.79 -11.12
N THR A 169 2.28 2.58 -11.41
CA THR A 169 1.39 2.40 -12.55
C THR A 169 1.73 3.41 -13.64
N ASP A 170 2.01 2.92 -14.84
CA ASP A 170 2.26 3.75 -16.01
C ASP A 170 0.96 4.28 -16.64
N VAL A 171 1.08 5.09 -17.70
CA VAL A 171 -0.09 5.65 -18.41
C VAL A 171 -0.86 4.61 -19.24
N GLN A 172 -0.26 3.46 -19.52
CA GLN A 172 -0.86 2.33 -20.23
C GLN A 172 -1.51 1.32 -19.28
N LYS A 173 -1.56 1.63 -17.98
CA LYS A 173 -2.10 0.77 -16.91
C LYS A 173 -1.25 -0.49 -16.67
N HIS A 174 0.05 -0.44 -16.87
CA HIS A 174 0.95 -1.48 -16.38
C HIS A 174 1.48 -1.11 -15.00
N VAL A 175 1.37 -2.05 -14.07
CA VAL A 175 1.96 -1.98 -12.74
C VAL A 175 3.35 -2.59 -12.77
N ARG A 176 4.31 -1.90 -12.16
CA ARG A 176 5.63 -2.42 -11.84
C ARG A 176 5.98 -2.02 -10.42
N ASP A 177 5.70 -2.92 -9.49
CA ASP A 177 5.93 -2.69 -8.08
C ASP A 177 7.19 -3.40 -7.61
N THR A 178 8.02 -2.70 -6.84
CA THR A 178 9.24 -3.24 -6.26
C THR A 178 9.16 -3.15 -4.74
N PHE A 179 9.49 -4.25 -4.07
CA PHE A 179 9.46 -4.40 -2.63
C PHE A 179 10.82 -4.89 -2.13
N LEU A 180 11.39 -4.15 -1.20
CA LEU A 180 12.59 -4.54 -0.47
C LEU A 180 12.16 -5.21 0.83
N ILE A 181 12.48 -6.48 0.96
CA ILE A 181 12.21 -7.29 2.15
C ILE A 181 13.39 -7.15 3.12
N ASP A 182 13.16 -7.41 4.41
CA ASP A 182 14.23 -7.45 5.42
C ASP A 182 15.43 -8.29 4.92
N ALA A 183 16.63 -7.70 4.97
CA ALA A 183 17.88 -8.37 4.60
C ALA A 183 18.22 -9.57 5.49
N ASN A 184 17.56 -9.71 6.66
CA ASN A 184 17.68 -10.88 7.52
C ASN A 184 16.74 -12.02 7.11
N GLU A 185 15.88 -11.81 6.10
CA GLU A 185 14.91 -12.79 5.64
C GLU A 185 15.54 -13.91 4.81
N LYS A 186 16.16 -14.85 5.53
CA LYS A 186 16.85 -16.00 4.92
C LYS A 186 15.90 -16.93 4.16
N ARG A 187 14.59 -16.91 4.43
CA ARG A 187 13.62 -17.76 3.71
C ARG A 187 13.57 -17.42 2.22
N LEU A 188 13.92 -16.20 1.82
CA LEU A 188 14.03 -15.86 0.39
C LEU A 188 15.09 -16.70 -0.33
N HIS A 189 16.10 -17.25 0.35
CA HIS A 189 17.07 -18.17 -0.28
C HIS A 189 16.56 -19.63 -0.37
N ASP A 190 15.48 -19.99 0.32
CA ASP A 190 14.82 -21.29 0.17
C ASP A 190 13.96 -21.34 -1.10
N ALA A 191 14.32 -22.24 -2.03
CA ALA A 191 13.58 -22.44 -3.28
C ALA A 191 12.11 -22.81 -3.05
N ARG A 192 11.80 -23.64 -2.04
CA ARG A 192 10.42 -24.05 -1.76
C ARG A 192 9.59 -22.90 -1.24
N PHE A 193 10.19 -22.03 -0.42
CA PHE A 193 9.53 -20.82 0.05
C PHE A 193 9.21 -19.89 -1.13
N ARG A 194 10.20 -19.63 -1.99
CA ARG A 194 9.99 -18.79 -3.18
C ARG A 194 8.95 -19.36 -4.14
N GLU A 195 8.92 -20.67 -4.35
CA GLU A 195 7.93 -21.31 -5.21
C GLU A 195 6.51 -21.11 -4.68
N ARG A 196 6.28 -21.26 -3.36
CA ARG A 196 4.97 -21.00 -2.74
C ARG A 196 4.58 -19.54 -2.85
N LEU A 197 5.48 -18.63 -2.47
CA LEU A 197 5.23 -17.19 -2.56
C LEU A 197 4.93 -16.75 -4.00
N ARG A 198 5.72 -17.25 -4.97
CA ARG A 198 5.47 -17.00 -6.40
C ARG A 198 4.10 -17.54 -6.81
N ALA A 199 3.76 -18.77 -6.44
CA ALA A 199 2.48 -19.36 -6.80
C ALA A 199 1.31 -18.53 -6.25
N ASP A 200 1.40 -18.03 -5.02
CA ASP A 200 0.34 -17.22 -4.41
C ASP A 200 0.24 -15.84 -5.07
N LEU A 201 1.36 -15.15 -5.33
CA LEU A 201 1.38 -13.89 -6.08
C LEU A 201 0.82 -14.07 -7.49
N MET A 202 1.20 -15.14 -8.20
CA MET A 202 0.71 -15.42 -9.55
C MET A 202 -0.79 -15.77 -9.61
N ARG A 203 -1.48 -16.02 -8.48
CA ARG A 203 -2.94 -16.16 -8.47
C ARG A 203 -3.67 -14.83 -8.53
N ILE A 204 -2.99 -13.72 -8.21
CA ILE A 204 -3.58 -12.38 -8.17
C ILE A 204 -3.07 -11.45 -9.28
N LEU A 205 -1.91 -11.75 -9.88
CA LEU A 205 -1.28 -11.00 -10.98
C LEU A 205 -1.81 -11.45 -12.35
#